data_AF-A0A485DBL1-F1
#
_entry.id   AF-A0A485DBL1-F1
#
_cell.length_a   1.000
_cell.length_b   1.000
_cell.length_c   1.000
_cell.angle_alpha   90.00
_cell.angle_beta   90.00
_cell.angle_gamma   90.00
#
_symmetry.space_group_name_H-M   'P 1'
#
loop_
_entity.id
_entity.type
_entity.pdbx_description
1 polymer ?
#
loop_
_entity_poly.entity_id
_entity_poly.type
_entity_poly.pdbx_seq_one_letter_code
_entity_poly.pdbx_strand_id
1 'polypeptide(L)'
;MIDAPSYPMAISAIQGASCRPVGVALPQHGWDCDGLAATIAQTAPRLAWLMPDFHNPTGRCMDSATRQRVADMAAQNAYDAGGR
;
A
#
# COMPACT_ATOMS: atom_id res chain seq x y z
N MET A 1 1.13 -4.69 3.23
CA MET A 1 1.96 -3.70 2.52
C MET A 1 1.59 -2.31 2.98
N ILE A 2 2.56 -1.40 3.06
CA ILE A 2 2.36 0.01 3.42
C ILE A 2 3.11 0.93 2.45
N ASP A 3 2.65 2.17 2.27
CA ASP A 3 3.51 3.24 1.73
C ASP A 3 4.58 3.64 2.77
N ALA A 4 5.76 4.08 2.33
CA ALA A 4 6.87 4.43 3.22
C ALA A 4 7.55 5.74 2.80
N PRO A 5 7.81 6.69 3.72
CA PRO A 5 7.40 6.68 5.12
C PRO A 5 5.87 6.73 5.27
N SER A 6 5.35 6.28 6.41
CA SER A 6 3.92 6.34 6.77
C SER A 6 3.76 6.85 8.21
N TYR A 7 2.50 7.00 8.64
CA TYR A 7 2.18 7.45 9.99
C TYR A 7 2.70 6.47 11.07
N PRO A 8 3.53 6.91 12.04
CA PRO A 8 4.12 6.01 13.02
C PRO A 8 3.12 5.16 13.81
N MET A 9 1.94 5.71 14.14
CA MET A 9 0.94 4.92 14.88
C MET A 9 0.28 3.85 14.03
N ALA A 10 0.14 4.04 12.71
CA ALA A 10 -0.30 2.97 11.82
C ALA A 10 0.72 1.83 11.80
N ILE A 11 2.01 2.16 11.73
CA ILE A 11 3.10 1.17 11.79
C ILE A 11 3.08 0.42 13.13
N SER A 12 2.98 1.13 14.25
CA SER A 12 2.89 0.53 15.58
C SER A 12 1.65 -0.36 15.73
N ALA A 13 0.50 0.04 15.19
CA ALA A 13 -0.72 -0.77 15.23
C ALA A 13 -0.56 -2.07 14.42
N ILE A 14 0.02 -2.00 13.22
CA ILE A 14 0.32 -3.18 12.39
C ILE A 14 1.26 -4.14 13.11
N GLN A 15 2.34 -3.62 13.69
CA GLN A 15 3.29 -4.42 14.47
C GLN A 15 2.65 -5.02 15.73
N GLY A 16 1.80 -4.25 16.42
CA GLY A 16 1.04 -4.71 17.58
C GLY A 16 0.06 -5.85 17.25
N ALA A 17 -0.47 -5.88 16.03
CA ALA A 17 -1.27 -7.00 15.51
C ALA A 17 -0.42 -8.21 15.06
N SER A 18 0.84 -8.31 15.50
CA SER A 18 1.82 -9.34 15.10
C SER A 18 2.05 -9.44 13.58
N CYS A 19 1.72 -8.38 12.84
CA CYS A 19 1.97 -8.31 11.40
C CYS A 19 3.35 -7.72 11.13
N ARG A 20 3.98 -8.16 10.03
CA ARG A 20 5.23 -7.57 9.54
C ARG A 20 4.93 -6.60 8.40
N PRO A 21 5.12 -5.28 8.57
CA PRO A 21 4.90 -4.34 7.47
C PRO A 21 5.97 -4.53 6.39
N VAL A 22 5.52 -4.65 5.14
CA VAL A 22 6.37 -4.55 3.95
C VAL A 22 6.12 -3.17 3.34
N GLY A 23 7.16 -2.34 3.31
CA GLY A 23 7.07 -0.96 2.85
C GLY A 23 7.41 -0.82 1.36
N VAL A 24 6.65 0.01 0.66
CA VAL A 24 6.98 0.50 -0.68
C VAL A 24 7.34 1.97 -0.57
N ALA A 25 8.54 2.32 -0.99
CA ALA A 25 9.06 3.68 -0.88
C ALA A 25 8.21 4.63 -1.73
N LEU A 26 7.86 5.77 -1.14
CA LEU A 26 7.24 6.85 -1.88
C LEU A 26 8.29 7.54 -2.74
N PRO A 27 8.04 7.71 -4.04
CA PRO A 27 8.86 8.56 -4.89
C PRO A 27 8.70 10.04 -4.48
N GLN A 28 9.48 10.92 -5.10
CA GLN A 28 9.39 12.37 -4.90
C GLN A 28 7.97 12.90 -5.17
N HIS A 29 7.26 12.31 -6.14
CA HIS A 29 5.90 12.68 -6.51
C HIS A 29 5.02 11.44 -6.70
N GLY A 30 3.81 11.47 -6.15
CA GLY A 30 2.85 10.38 -6.28
C GLY A 30 3.26 9.11 -5.53
N TRP A 31 2.78 7.97 -6.03
CA TRP A 31 3.04 6.63 -5.52
C TRP A 31 3.70 5.79 -6.61
N ASP A 32 4.62 4.91 -6.21
CA ASP A 32 5.24 3.94 -7.10
C ASP A 32 4.29 2.77 -7.35
N CYS A 33 3.39 2.89 -8.34
CA CYS A 33 2.44 1.83 -8.68
C CYS A 33 3.13 0.52 -9.08
N ASP A 34 4.28 0.60 -9.76
CA ASP A 34 5.01 -0.58 -10.20
C ASP A 34 5.65 -1.28 -9.00
N GLY A 35 6.23 -0.52 -8.07
CA GLY A 35 6.72 -1.03 -6.79
C GLY A 35 5.61 -1.64 -5.93
N LEU A 36 4.41 -1.06 -5.92
CA LEU A 36 3.23 -1.62 -5.26
C LEU A 36 2.83 -2.96 -5.89
N ALA A 37 2.72 -3.02 -7.22
CA ALA A 37 2.38 -4.24 -7.96
C ALA A 37 3.40 -5.36 -7.70
N ALA A 38 4.69 -5.04 -7.81
CA ALA A 38 5.77 -5.98 -7.58
C ALA A 38 5.76 -6.51 -6.14
N THR A 39 5.48 -5.65 -5.16
CA THR A 39 5.41 -6.06 -3.75
C THR A 39 4.22 -6.96 -3.48
N ILE A 40 3.07 -6.69 -4.10
CA ILE A 40 1.89 -7.56 -4.03
C ILE A 40 2.22 -8.94 -4.58
N ALA A 41 2.79 -9.00 -5.78
CA ALA A 41 3.15 -10.26 -6.44
C ALA A 41 4.17 -11.09 -5.63
N GLN A 42 5.16 -10.44 -5.02
CA GLN A 42 6.24 -11.12 -4.29
C GLN A 42 5.83 -11.56 -2.88
N THR A 43 4.96 -10.80 -2.21
CA THR A 43 4.68 -11.02 -0.78
C THR A 43 3.26 -11.50 -0.48
N ALA A 44 2.37 -11.49 -1.48
CA ALA A 44 0.96 -11.83 -1.35
C ALA A 44 0.33 -11.24 -0.06
N PRO A 45 0.43 -9.91 0.16
CA PRO A 45 0.03 -9.31 1.41
C PRO A 45 -1.48 -9.44 1.59
N ARG A 46 -1.90 -9.81 2.81
CA ARG A 46 -3.33 -9.91 3.16
C ARG A 46 -4.03 -8.56 3.30
N LEU A 47 -3.27 -7.47 3.43
CA LEU A 47 -3.76 -6.11 3.64
C LEU A 47 -2.79 -5.10 3.01
N ALA A 48 -3.34 -4.07 2.37
CA ALA A 48 -2.62 -2.84 2.00
C ALA A 48 -3.15 -1.67 2.84
N TRP A 49 -2.25 -0.96 3.53
CA TRP A 49 -2.56 0.28 4.24
C TRP A 49 -1.88 1.44 3.52
N LEU A 50 -2.67 2.36 2.97
CA LEU A 50 -2.21 3.53 2.23
C LEU A 50 -3.00 4.75 2.72
N MET A 51 -2.40 5.93 2.67
CA MET A 51 -3.11 7.19 2.95
C MET A 51 -3.29 7.97 1.64
N PRO A 52 -4.40 7.77 0.91
CA PRO A 52 -4.59 8.40 -0.39
C PRO A 52 -4.94 9.89 -0.27
N ASP A 53 -5.47 10.32 0.87
CA ASP A 53 -5.79 11.72 1.16
C ASP A 53 -4.90 12.23 2.29
N PHE A 54 -4.30 13.41 2.09
CA PHE A 54 -3.48 14.11 3.08
C PHE A 54 -2.44 13.20 3.76
N HIS A 55 -1.67 12.47 2.94
CA HIS A 55 -0.70 11.48 3.37
C HIS A 55 0.25 12.01 4.45
N ASN A 56 0.35 11.35 5.61
CA ASN A 56 1.30 11.73 6.66
C ASN A 56 2.63 10.97 6.47
N PRO A 57 3.80 11.64 6.36
CA PRO A 57 4.07 13.05 6.71
C PRO A 57 4.07 14.04 5.54
N THR A 58 3.78 13.60 4.33
CA THR A 58 4.06 14.40 3.12
C THR A 58 3.00 15.44 2.76
N GLY A 59 1.81 15.39 3.35
CA GLY A 59 0.63 16.19 3.01
C GLY A 59 0.03 15.90 1.63
N ARG A 60 0.57 14.93 0.88
CA ARG A 60 0.19 14.69 -0.53
C ARG A 60 -1.15 13.95 -0.64
N CYS A 61 -1.88 14.25 -1.71
CA CYS A 61 -3.06 13.49 -2.11
C CYS A 61 -2.73 12.66 -3.35
N MET A 62 -3.16 11.41 -3.34
CA MET A 62 -3.12 10.48 -4.46
C MET A 62 -4.15 10.91 -5.51
N ASP A 63 -3.69 11.09 -6.75
CA ASP A 63 -4.57 11.40 -7.86
C ASP A 63 -5.50 10.23 -8.22
N SER A 64 -6.57 10.53 -8.97
CA SER A 64 -7.61 9.55 -9.30
C SER A 64 -7.09 8.38 -10.15
N ALA A 65 -6.13 8.62 -11.06
CA ALA A 65 -5.59 7.57 -11.92
C ALA A 65 -4.76 6.56 -11.10
N THR A 66 -3.96 7.05 -10.17
CA THR A 66 -3.18 6.25 -9.23
C THR A 66 -4.10 5.46 -8.30
N ARG A 67 -5.17 6.09 -7.77
CA ARG A 67 -6.18 5.38 -6.96
C ARG A 67 -6.83 4.23 -7.71
N GLN A 68 -7.20 4.45 -8.97
CA GLN A 68 -7.81 3.42 -9.79
C GLN A 68 -6.86 2.23 -9.96
N ARG A 69 -5.59 2.48 -10.30
CA ARG A 69 -4.58 1.42 -10.43
C ARG A 69 -4.41 0.63 -9.13
N VAL A 70 -4.41 1.30 -7.98
CA VAL A 70 -4.33 0.63 -6.66
C VAL A 70 -5.56 -0.23 -6.40
N ALA A 71 -6.76 0.26 -6.71
CA ALA A 71 -7.98 -0.51 -6.58
C ALA A 71 -7.98 -1.76 -7.48
N ASP A 72 -7.55 -1.61 -8.73
CA ASP A 72 -7.44 -2.71 -9.70
C ASP A 72 -6.47 -3.80 -9.22
N MET A 73 -5.29 -3.40 -8.70
CA MET A 73 -4.33 -4.32 -8.10
C MET A 73 -4.91 -5.08 -6.90
N ALA A 74 -5.64 -4.40 -6.03
CA ALA A 74 -6.27 -5.01 -4.86
C ALA A 74 -7.36 -6.01 -5.26
N ALA A 75 -8.19 -5.66 -6.25
CA ALA A 75 -9.22 -6.54 -6.78
C ALA A 75 -8.60 -7.81 -7.39
N GLN A 76 -7.59 -7.67 -8.25
CA GLN A 76 -6.89 -8.80 -8.86
C GLN A 76 -6.31 -9.76 -7.81
N ASN A 77 -5.60 -9.23 -6.81
CA ASN A 77 -5.02 -10.05 -5.75
C ASN A 77 -6.09 -10.77 -4.91
N ALA A 78 -7.25 -10.14 -4.67
CA ALA A 78 -8.36 -10.79 -3.97
C ALA A 78 -8.97 -11.94 -4.79
N TYR A 79 -9.12 -11.76 -6.11
CA TYR A 79 -9.55 -12.84 -7.01
C TYR A 79 -8.57 -14.01 -7.00
N ASP A 80 -7.26 -13.74 -7.10
CA ASP A 80 -6.22 -14.78 -7.12
C ASP A 80 -6.14 -15.56 -5.79
N ALA A 81 -6.43 -14.90 -4.67
CA ALA A 81 -6.47 -15.51 -3.35
C ALA A 81 -7.71 -16.39 -3.12
N GLY A 82 -8.84 -16.10 -3.79
CA GLY A 82 -10.08 -16.90 -3.69
C GLY A 82 -10.14 -18.10 -4.64
N GLY A 83 -9.25 -18.15 -5.64
CA GLY A 83 -9.12 -19.28 -6.57
C GLY A 83 -8.11 -20.35 -6.14
N ARG A 84 -7.42 -20.17 -5.01
CA ARG A 84 -6.53 -21.16 -4.38
C ARG A 84 -7.19 -21.78 -3.15
#